data_AF-A0A3C1Q504-F1
#
_entry.id   AF-A0A3C1Q504-F1
#
_cell.length_a   1.000
_cell.length_b   1.000
_cell.length_c   1.000
_cell.angle_alpha   90.00
_cell.angle_beta   90.00
_cell.angle_gamma   90.00
#
_symmetry.space_group_name_H-M   'P 1'
#
loop_
_entity.id
_entity.type
_entity.pdbx_description
1 polymer ?
#
loop_
_entity_poly.entity_id
_entity_poly.type
_entity_poly.pdbx_seq_one_letter_code
_entity_poly.pdbx_strand_id
1 'polypeptide(L)'
;PYVTVNTRYPLGLSETAVESPIFWDTGFTRYEVVSPFDQEFLATFMDNGGRVFLAAPDYLGDMGLDWFGSDYLHMMGAYGVNIPIDIYKGVEGDPITDGIELEYQVQTGRDDLIAPDLVSRPILTGAWDLTEDDDEEPVIMDLPGALGLRYADDTYRMVYMSSPWSSLMYAWDGYDAGEPDVNTTPYLLTKIYEYLMGDINIPPAIDKAEASLYFAEVTQDIVFVGEAHDPDPLENGGIAYLWDFDDGTMAQTAKATHAYAEPGVYWPTLWVTDAEGEVAGAELCVIVLEAGSVVFVDDDESAPDTEGYFEDLLTRLKKPFVMVEPSDVMGNGGAKAGLEQFRVMWNCGQYGYLDDAEQSVVADLLDKGGRLFLMGPEVMGARSGRE
;
A
#
# COMPACT_ATOMS: atom_id res chain seq x y z
N PRO A 1 -0.28 31.45 -16.50
CA PRO A 1 -1.24 32.29 -15.74
C PRO A 1 -1.97 31.38 -14.76
N TYR A 2 -2.11 31.76 -13.50
CA TYR A 2 -2.81 30.95 -12.49
C TYR A 2 -4.00 31.74 -11.92
N VAL A 3 -4.97 31.02 -11.36
CA VAL A 3 -6.09 31.61 -10.61
C VAL A 3 -6.00 31.09 -9.19
N THR A 4 -5.89 32.00 -8.22
CA THR A 4 -6.01 31.62 -6.81
C THR A 4 -7.48 31.53 -6.43
N VAL A 5 -7.89 30.39 -5.90
CA VAL A 5 -9.25 30.14 -5.43
C VAL A 5 -9.23 30.05 -3.92
N ASN A 6 -10.26 30.61 -3.26
CA ASN A 6 -10.42 30.46 -1.83
C ASN A 6 -11.09 29.11 -1.57
N THR A 7 -10.42 28.22 -0.83
CA THR A 7 -10.89 26.86 -0.51
C THR A 7 -12.17 26.84 0.33
N ARG A 8 -12.55 27.94 0.99
CA ARG A 8 -13.90 28.07 1.61
C ARG A 8 -15.02 28.26 0.60
N TYR A 9 -14.69 28.49 -0.66
CA TYR A 9 -15.60 28.64 -1.79
C TYR A 9 -15.05 27.92 -3.04
N PRO A 10 -14.75 26.60 -2.96
CA PRO A 10 -14.16 25.87 -4.08
C PRO A 10 -15.16 25.65 -5.23
N LEU A 11 -16.47 25.85 -4.95
CA LEU A 11 -17.65 25.73 -5.82
C LEU A 11 -17.65 26.58 -7.11
N GLY A 12 -16.56 27.29 -7.42
CA GLY A 12 -16.36 28.00 -8.68
C GLY A 12 -15.43 27.28 -9.67
N LEU A 13 -14.71 26.24 -9.22
CA LEU A 13 -13.93 25.36 -10.08
C LEU A 13 -14.85 24.31 -10.69
N SER A 14 -14.68 24.07 -11.98
CA SER A 14 -15.43 23.03 -12.67
C SER A 14 -14.79 21.68 -12.39
N GLU A 15 -15.53 20.77 -11.77
CA GLU A 15 -15.14 19.36 -11.59
C GLU A 15 -15.03 18.61 -12.92
N THR A 16 -15.53 19.18 -14.02
CA THR A 16 -15.52 18.58 -15.36
C THR A 16 -14.55 19.26 -16.33
N ALA A 17 -13.89 20.36 -15.92
CA ALA A 17 -12.89 21.04 -16.75
C ALA A 17 -11.49 20.76 -16.20
N VAL A 18 -11.04 19.52 -16.39
CA VAL A 18 -9.84 18.92 -15.79
C VAL A 18 -8.54 19.20 -16.55
N GLU A 19 -8.58 20.04 -17.59
CA GLU A 19 -7.41 20.33 -18.44
C GLU A 19 -6.26 21.02 -17.69
N SER A 20 -6.52 21.63 -16.53
CA SER A 20 -5.52 22.33 -15.72
C SER A 20 -5.38 21.68 -14.35
N PRO A 21 -4.15 21.50 -13.85
CA PRO A 21 -3.92 20.91 -12.55
C PRO A 21 -4.37 21.83 -11.43
N ILE A 22 -4.82 21.22 -10.34
CA ILE A 22 -5.09 21.89 -9.08
C ILE A 22 -3.85 21.74 -8.19
N PHE A 23 -3.30 22.86 -7.75
CA PHE A 23 -2.26 22.92 -6.73
C PHE A 23 -2.95 23.29 -5.42
N TRP A 24 -3.08 22.33 -4.51
CA TRP A 24 -3.78 22.44 -3.25
C TRP A 24 -2.77 22.36 -2.10
N ASP A 25 -2.72 23.41 -1.29
CA ASP A 25 -1.88 23.48 -0.10
C ASP A 25 -2.78 23.77 1.10
N THR A 26 -2.77 22.87 2.08
CA THR A 26 -3.51 23.09 3.32
C THR A 26 -2.81 24.11 4.21
N GLY A 27 -1.52 24.36 4.02
CA GLY A 27 -0.75 25.35 4.76
C GLY A 27 0.21 24.74 5.78
N PHE A 28 0.70 25.59 6.69
CA PHE A 28 1.79 25.25 7.61
C PHE A 28 1.33 24.68 8.95
N THR A 29 0.04 24.79 9.27
CA THR A 29 -0.42 24.49 10.63
C THR A 29 -1.05 23.10 10.68
N ARG A 30 -0.73 22.34 11.72
CA ARG A 30 -1.39 21.09 12.18
C ARG A 30 -2.89 21.20 12.51
N TYR A 31 -3.55 22.23 11.99
CA TYR A 31 -4.96 22.52 12.21
C TYR A 31 -5.68 22.78 10.88
N GLU A 32 -4.95 22.78 9.77
CA GLU A 32 -5.50 22.95 8.43
C GLU A 32 -5.66 21.57 7.79
N VAL A 33 -6.89 21.07 7.85
CA VAL A 33 -7.27 19.74 7.39
C VAL A 33 -7.79 19.77 5.95
N VAL A 34 -7.60 18.69 5.20
CA VAL A 34 -8.41 18.40 4.02
C VAL A 34 -9.79 18.00 4.53
N SER A 35 -10.74 18.93 4.53
CA SER A 35 -12.06 18.66 5.11
C SER A 35 -12.81 17.60 4.29
N PRO A 36 -13.82 16.92 4.85
CA PRO A 36 -14.62 15.97 4.08
C PRO A 36 -15.24 16.56 2.80
N PHE A 37 -15.56 17.86 2.79
CA PHE A 37 -16.03 18.55 1.58
C PHE A 37 -14.94 18.74 0.53
N ASP A 38 -13.70 18.98 0.96
CA ASP A 38 -12.55 19.10 0.06
C ASP A 38 -12.23 17.74 -0.55
N GLN A 39 -12.33 16.66 0.23
CA GLN A 39 -12.16 15.29 -0.24
C GLN A 39 -13.19 14.92 -1.30
N GLU A 40 -14.48 15.19 -1.05
CA GLU A 40 -15.55 14.93 -2.03
C GLU A 40 -15.32 15.69 -3.35
N PHE A 41 -14.89 16.95 -3.27
CA PHE A 41 -14.57 17.77 -4.44
C PHE A 41 -13.34 17.22 -5.19
N LEU A 42 -12.25 16.93 -4.48
CA LEU A 42 -11.01 16.43 -5.07
C LEU A 42 -11.21 15.05 -5.70
N ALA A 43 -11.94 14.16 -5.03
CA ALA A 43 -12.34 12.86 -5.56
C ALA A 43 -13.14 13.00 -6.85
N THR A 44 -14.19 13.84 -6.84
CA THR A 44 -15.00 14.08 -8.04
C THR A 44 -14.18 14.70 -9.17
N PHE A 45 -13.24 15.60 -8.86
CA PHE A 45 -12.35 16.19 -9.85
C PHE A 45 -11.39 15.14 -10.44
N MET A 46 -10.81 14.26 -9.62
CA MET A 46 -9.94 13.17 -10.05
C MET A 46 -10.71 12.15 -10.91
N ASP A 47 -11.87 11.70 -10.48
CA ASP A 47 -12.76 10.79 -11.23
C ASP A 47 -13.12 11.30 -12.64
N ASN A 48 -13.08 12.62 -12.85
CA ASN A 48 -13.37 13.25 -14.13
C ASN A 48 -12.13 13.51 -15.01
N GLY A 49 -10.96 13.01 -14.64
CA GLY A 49 -9.72 13.24 -15.38
C GLY A 49 -8.71 14.17 -14.71
N GLY A 50 -8.93 14.47 -13.42
CA GLY A 50 -8.25 15.53 -12.68
C GLY A 50 -6.75 15.30 -12.50
N ARG A 51 -6.00 16.41 -12.44
CA ARG A 51 -4.57 16.44 -12.11
C ARG A 51 -4.37 17.22 -10.82
N VAL A 52 -3.88 16.58 -9.77
CA VAL A 52 -3.81 17.18 -8.44
C VAL A 52 -2.38 17.16 -7.93
N PHE A 53 -1.91 18.30 -7.46
CA PHE A 53 -0.84 18.34 -6.49
C PHE A 53 -1.45 18.73 -5.15
N LEU A 54 -1.25 17.89 -4.13
CA LEU A 54 -1.72 18.11 -2.77
C LEU A 54 -0.53 18.13 -1.82
N ALA A 55 -0.25 19.29 -1.22
CA ALA A 55 0.56 19.38 -0.01
C ALA A 55 -0.38 19.45 1.18
N ALA A 56 -0.42 18.39 1.98
CA ALA A 56 -1.22 18.34 3.20
C ALA A 56 -0.39 17.77 4.36
N PRO A 57 0.35 18.62 5.06
CA PRO A 57 1.10 18.19 6.24
C PRO A 57 0.15 17.66 7.30
N ASP A 58 0.58 16.64 8.04
CA ASP A 58 -0.18 16.06 9.15
C ASP A 58 -1.52 15.40 8.74
N TYR A 59 -1.75 15.10 7.44
CA TYR A 59 -3.00 14.50 6.95
C TYR A 59 -3.46 13.30 7.79
N LEU A 60 -2.56 12.35 8.04
CA LEU A 60 -2.86 11.13 8.79
C LEU A 60 -3.05 11.40 10.28
N GLY A 61 -2.41 12.43 10.83
CA GLY A 61 -2.63 12.88 12.21
C GLY A 61 -4.01 13.54 12.38
N ASP A 62 -4.45 14.31 11.38
CA ASP A 62 -5.69 15.07 11.40
C ASP A 62 -6.93 14.23 11.04
N MET A 63 -6.82 13.39 10.00
CA MET A 63 -7.93 12.62 9.44
C MET A 63 -7.89 11.14 9.82
N GLY A 64 -6.71 10.61 10.16
CA GLY A 64 -6.45 9.18 10.12
C GLY A 64 -6.35 8.66 8.68
N LEU A 65 -6.12 7.36 8.52
CA LEU A 65 -6.28 6.72 7.23
C LEU A 65 -7.78 6.54 6.93
N ASP A 66 -8.35 7.51 6.23
CA ASP A 66 -9.72 7.46 5.73
C ASP A 66 -9.77 7.03 4.25
N TRP A 67 -10.99 6.93 3.71
CA TRP A 67 -11.23 6.48 2.33
C TRP A 67 -10.51 7.35 1.29
N PHE A 68 -10.35 8.65 1.53
CA PHE A 68 -9.67 9.52 0.57
C PHE A 68 -8.15 9.28 0.61
N GLY A 69 -7.60 9.12 1.81
CA GLY A 69 -6.19 8.77 2.02
C GLY A 69 -5.83 7.41 1.41
N SER A 70 -6.71 6.41 1.54
CA SER A 70 -6.50 5.07 0.97
C SER A 70 -6.74 5.04 -0.54
N ASP A 71 -7.92 5.48 -0.98
CA ASP A 71 -8.41 5.16 -2.33
C ASP A 71 -7.91 6.15 -3.38
N TYR A 72 -7.61 7.38 -2.97
CA TYR A 72 -7.10 8.41 -3.87
C TYR A 72 -5.63 8.67 -3.59
N LEU A 73 -5.24 8.98 -2.35
CA LEU A 73 -3.84 9.32 -2.05
C LEU A 73 -2.91 8.11 -1.98
N HIS A 74 -3.45 6.89 -2.06
CA HIS A 74 -2.69 5.65 -2.13
C HIS A 74 -1.76 5.44 -0.93
N MET A 75 -2.25 5.74 0.26
CA MET A 75 -1.54 5.55 1.52
C MET A 75 -2.00 4.29 2.24
N MET A 76 -1.07 3.59 2.86
CA MET A 76 -1.35 2.50 3.81
C MET A 76 -1.34 2.96 5.28
N GLY A 77 -0.93 4.20 5.53
CA GLY A 77 -0.86 4.80 6.86
C GLY A 77 0.47 5.50 7.13
N ALA A 78 0.80 5.68 8.40
CA ALA A 78 2.04 6.31 8.86
C ALA A 78 2.91 5.30 9.62
N TYR A 79 4.23 5.48 9.57
CA TYR A 79 5.16 4.65 10.34
C TYR A 79 5.09 4.90 11.87
N GLY A 80 4.26 5.85 12.32
CA GLY A 80 3.97 6.07 13.75
C GLY A 80 5.16 6.52 14.58
N VAL A 81 6.21 7.05 13.93
CA VAL A 81 7.42 7.55 14.60
C VAL A 81 7.62 9.02 14.27
N ASN A 82 7.69 9.83 15.32
CA ASN A 82 8.08 11.24 15.20
C ASN A 82 9.61 11.33 15.12
N ILE A 83 10.14 11.29 13.90
CA ILE A 83 11.57 11.42 13.62
C ILE A 83 11.81 12.81 13.04
N PRO A 84 12.79 13.59 13.54
CA PRO A 84 13.21 14.82 12.89
C PRO A 84 13.65 14.56 11.45
N ILE A 85 13.19 15.39 10.53
CA ILE A 85 13.53 15.31 9.11
C ILE A 85 14.32 16.57 8.75
N ASP A 86 15.60 16.38 8.47
CA ASP A 86 16.52 17.48 8.16
C ASP A 86 16.82 17.55 6.66
N ILE A 87 16.73 16.41 5.98
CA ILE A 87 17.08 16.26 4.57
C ILE A 87 15.94 15.54 3.84
N TYR A 88 15.50 16.13 2.74
CA TYR A 88 14.52 15.56 1.83
C TYR A 88 15.26 15.11 0.58
N LYS A 89 15.33 13.80 0.37
CA LYS A 89 16.07 13.19 -0.75
C LYS A 89 15.10 12.78 -1.84
N GLY A 90 15.44 13.12 -3.07
CA GLY A 90 14.76 12.62 -4.24
C GLY A 90 15.06 11.15 -4.49
N VAL A 91 14.10 10.47 -5.12
CA VAL A 91 14.27 9.09 -5.57
C VAL A 91 15.02 9.05 -6.90
N GLU A 92 16.06 8.22 -6.98
CA GLU A 92 16.87 8.05 -8.20
C GLU A 92 16.00 7.59 -9.38
N GLY A 93 16.11 8.29 -10.51
CA GLY A 93 15.35 8.00 -11.72
C GLY A 93 13.90 8.50 -11.73
N ASP A 94 13.41 9.09 -10.63
CA ASP A 94 12.06 9.65 -10.60
C ASP A 94 11.94 10.95 -11.44
N PRO A 95 10.90 11.10 -12.28
CA PRO A 95 10.77 12.26 -13.18
C PRO A 95 10.59 13.61 -12.46
N ILE A 96 10.19 13.60 -11.19
CA ILE A 96 9.97 14.80 -10.39
C ILE A 96 11.22 15.14 -9.58
N THR A 97 11.84 14.14 -8.96
CA THR A 97 12.77 14.37 -7.84
C THR A 97 14.18 13.85 -8.06
N ASP A 98 14.49 13.21 -9.18
CA ASP A 98 15.85 12.70 -9.44
C ASP A 98 16.91 13.80 -9.24
N GLY A 99 17.91 13.49 -8.40
CA GLY A 99 19.00 14.39 -8.05
C GLY A 99 18.65 15.56 -7.12
N ILE A 100 17.42 15.65 -6.61
CA ILE A 100 17.03 16.67 -5.63
C ILE A 100 17.50 16.26 -4.22
N GLU A 101 18.11 17.21 -3.51
CA GLU A 101 18.38 17.14 -2.08
C GLU A 101 18.02 18.48 -1.44
N LEU A 102 16.91 18.54 -0.70
CA LEU A 102 16.45 19.77 -0.05
C LEU A 102 16.79 19.73 1.42
N GLU A 103 17.56 20.71 1.86
CA GLU A 103 17.72 21.00 3.27
C GLU A 103 16.52 21.77 3.80
N TYR A 104 16.22 21.47 5.05
CA TYR A 104 15.02 21.89 5.69
C TYR A 104 15.13 23.26 6.37
N GLN A 105 14.01 24.02 6.43
CA GLN A 105 14.00 25.34 7.07
C GLN A 105 13.16 25.44 8.37
N VAL A 106 12.14 24.59 8.62
CA VAL A 106 11.24 24.71 9.80
C VAL A 106 10.55 23.39 10.21
N GLN A 107 10.76 22.90 11.45
CA GLN A 107 10.20 21.63 12.02
C GLN A 107 8.70 21.36 11.72
N THR A 108 8.42 20.18 11.17
CA THR A 108 7.17 19.57 10.70
C THR A 108 6.82 18.47 11.70
N GLY A 109 5.61 17.94 11.54
CA GLY A 109 4.84 17.34 12.62
C GLY A 109 5.30 15.94 13.02
N ARG A 110 4.41 15.25 13.74
CA ARG A 110 4.67 13.92 14.32
C ARG A 110 4.46 12.77 13.33
N ASP A 111 3.93 13.04 12.15
CA ASP A 111 3.29 12.04 11.26
C ASP A 111 3.72 12.19 9.77
N ASP A 112 4.97 12.63 9.54
CA ASP A 112 5.44 13.01 8.19
C ASP A 112 5.82 11.81 7.28
N LEU A 113 6.11 10.64 7.85
CA LEU A 113 6.52 9.45 7.10
C LEU A 113 5.32 8.59 6.71
N ILE A 114 4.97 8.66 5.43
CA ILE A 114 3.84 7.95 4.83
C ILE A 114 4.32 6.59 4.33
N ALA A 115 3.49 5.57 4.54
CA ALA A 115 3.63 4.28 3.86
C ALA A 115 2.85 4.33 2.53
N PRO A 116 3.53 4.23 1.36
CA PRO A 116 2.83 4.05 0.09
C PRO A 116 2.08 2.72 0.08
N ASP A 117 1.00 2.65 -0.67
CA ASP A 117 0.45 1.37 -1.12
C ASP A 117 1.28 0.78 -2.28
N LEU A 118 0.79 -0.33 -2.82
CA LEU A 118 1.50 -1.08 -3.87
C LEU A 118 1.40 -0.43 -5.26
N VAL A 119 0.60 0.62 -5.45
CA VAL A 119 0.39 1.26 -6.76
C VAL A 119 0.92 2.68 -6.82
N SER A 120 1.21 3.29 -5.66
CA SER A 120 1.87 4.60 -5.58
C SER A 120 3.40 4.49 -5.54
N ARG A 121 4.03 5.59 -5.95
CA ARG A 121 5.48 5.73 -6.01
C ARG A 121 5.96 6.75 -4.99
N PRO A 122 6.87 6.38 -4.07
CA PRO A 122 7.66 7.35 -3.33
C PRO A 122 8.44 8.23 -4.29
N ILE A 123 8.35 9.54 -4.10
CA ILE A 123 9.15 10.55 -4.84
C ILE A 123 10.15 11.24 -3.93
N LEU A 124 9.82 11.37 -2.64
CA LEU A 124 10.70 11.96 -1.66
C LEU A 124 10.84 11.02 -0.48
N THR A 125 12.05 10.86 0.01
CA THR A 125 12.37 10.15 1.25
C THR A 125 13.01 11.10 2.24
N GLY A 126 12.95 10.75 3.52
CA GLY A 126 13.55 11.53 4.58
C GLY A 126 14.91 10.99 4.98
N ALA A 127 15.79 11.88 5.41
CA ALA A 127 16.96 11.50 6.18
C ALA A 127 17.18 12.48 7.35
N TRP A 128 17.80 11.95 8.41
CA TRP A 128 18.15 12.68 9.61
C TRP A 128 19.67 12.73 9.74
N ASP A 129 20.22 13.95 9.86
CA ASP A 129 21.60 14.14 10.30
C ASP A 129 21.73 14.00 11.82
N LEU A 130 22.45 12.97 12.26
CA LEU A 130 22.67 12.66 13.67
C LEU A 130 23.85 13.45 14.28
N THR A 131 24.50 14.30 13.51
CA THR A 131 25.67 15.06 13.97
C THR A 131 25.26 16.24 14.85
N GLU A 132 25.86 16.33 16.05
CA GLU A 132 25.60 17.40 17.02
C GLU A 132 26.53 18.61 16.88
N ASP A 133 27.61 18.51 16.08
CA ASP A 133 28.67 19.52 15.93
C ASP A 133 28.97 19.81 14.44
N ASP A 134 28.85 21.08 14.05
CA ASP A 134 29.02 21.56 12.66
C ASP A 134 30.45 21.32 12.10
N ASP A 135 31.42 20.97 12.95
CA ASP A 135 32.81 20.66 12.58
C ASP A 135 33.08 19.16 12.33
N GLU A 136 32.07 18.28 12.46
CA GLU A 136 32.15 16.84 12.19
C GLU A 136 31.50 16.45 10.85
N GLU A 137 31.94 15.31 10.27
CA GLU A 137 31.28 14.77 9.07
C GLU A 137 29.86 14.31 9.42
N PRO A 138 28.84 14.65 8.61
CA PRO A 138 27.44 14.34 8.90
C PRO A 138 27.19 12.83 8.94
N VAL A 139 26.42 12.36 9.92
CA VAL A 139 26.01 10.96 10.04
C VAL A 139 24.54 10.86 9.65
N ILE A 140 24.32 10.53 8.37
CA ILE A 140 22.98 10.51 7.79
C ILE A 140 22.29 9.16 8.00
N MET A 141 21.11 9.19 8.60
CA MET A 141 20.20 8.04 8.73
C MET A 141 19.01 8.19 7.77
N ASP A 142 18.89 7.29 6.81
CA ASP A 142 17.71 7.22 5.94
C ASP A 142 16.49 6.72 6.71
N LEU A 143 15.33 7.31 6.42
CA LEU A 143 14.07 7.02 7.09
C LEU A 143 13.21 6.06 6.26
N PRO A 144 12.45 5.15 6.91
CA PRO A 144 11.79 4.04 6.23
C PRO A 144 10.50 4.40 5.49
N GLY A 145 10.15 5.68 5.38
CA GLY A 145 8.89 6.14 4.78
C GLY A 145 9.09 7.24 3.74
N ALA A 146 8.01 7.50 3.00
CA ALA A 146 7.96 8.54 1.99
C ALA A 146 7.50 9.88 2.60
N LEU A 147 8.02 10.97 2.05
CA LEU A 147 7.60 12.36 2.30
C LEU A 147 6.79 12.94 1.14
N GLY A 148 6.79 12.23 0.02
CA GLY A 148 5.95 12.52 -1.11
C GLY A 148 5.69 11.25 -1.89
N LEU A 149 4.48 11.18 -2.44
CA LEU A 149 4.00 10.10 -3.28
C LEU A 149 3.55 10.67 -4.63
N ARG A 150 3.58 9.85 -5.66
CA ARG A 150 2.84 10.10 -6.89
C ARG A 150 2.10 8.86 -7.34
N TYR A 151 1.00 9.09 -8.03
CA TYR A 151 0.16 8.07 -8.62
C TYR A 151 -0.41 8.57 -9.94
N ALA A 152 -0.59 7.65 -10.89
CA ALA A 152 -1.33 7.90 -12.11
C ALA A 152 -1.98 6.62 -12.61
N ASP A 153 -3.14 6.75 -13.24
CA ASP A 153 -3.79 5.70 -14.02
C ASP A 153 -4.37 6.28 -15.32
N ASP A 154 -5.31 5.56 -15.95
CA ASP A 154 -6.01 6.03 -17.15
C ASP A 154 -7.04 7.14 -16.87
N THR A 155 -7.31 7.42 -15.60
CA THR A 155 -8.33 8.33 -15.12
C THR A 155 -7.68 9.60 -14.57
N TYR A 156 -6.87 9.55 -13.52
CA TYR A 156 -6.34 10.74 -12.85
C TYR A 156 -4.83 10.66 -12.59
N ARG A 157 -4.30 11.80 -12.13
CA ARG A 157 -2.91 11.92 -11.73
C ARG A 157 -2.75 12.75 -10.48
N MET A 158 -1.83 12.32 -9.64
CA MET A 158 -1.58 12.95 -8.37
C MET A 158 -0.10 13.04 -8.04
N VAL A 159 0.27 14.14 -7.40
CA VAL A 159 1.43 14.23 -6.51
C VAL A 159 0.94 14.63 -5.13
N TYR A 160 1.36 13.89 -4.10
CA TYR A 160 1.09 14.18 -2.71
C TYR A 160 2.39 14.48 -1.96
N MET A 161 2.37 15.43 -1.03
CA MET A 161 3.47 15.70 -0.11
C MET A 161 2.94 15.84 1.33
N SER A 162 3.58 15.13 2.28
CA SER A 162 3.33 15.29 3.72
C SER A 162 4.04 16.50 4.33
N SER A 163 4.72 17.30 3.51
CA SER A 163 5.42 18.51 3.94
C SER A 163 4.86 19.71 3.17
N PRO A 164 4.70 20.88 3.82
CA PRO A 164 4.21 22.05 3.11
C PRO A 164 5.29 22.49 2.14
N TRP A 165 4.96 22.72 0.87
CA TRP A 165 5.96 23.15 -0.11
C TRP A 165 6.69 24.42 0.33
N SER A 166 6.06 25.25 1.15
CA SER A 166 6.59 26.53 1.62
C SER A 166 7.61 26.41 2.76
N SER A 167 7.76 25.23 3.40
CA SER A 167 8.82 24.97 4.38
C SER A 167 10.11 24.41 3.77
N LEU A 168 10.07 24.03 2.49
CA LEU A 168 11.24 23.53 1.77
C LEU A 168 12.14 24.69 1.32
N MET A 169 13.41 24.40 1.00
CA MET A 169 14.40 25.42 0.69
C MET A 169 13.90 26.39 -0.39
N TYR A 170 13.78 27.67 -0.02
CA TYR A 170 13.25 28.72 -0.88
C TYR A 170 14.39 29.65 -1.33
N ALA A 171 14.56 29.80 -2.65
CA ALA A 171 15.49 30.77 -3.21
C ALA A 171 14.91 32.20 -3.09
N TRP A 172 15.19 32.90 -1.98
CA TRP A 172 14.65 34.24 -1.70
C TRP A 172 15.14 35.30 -2.71
N ASP A 173 16.36 35.14 -3.24
CA ASP A 173 16.96 35.99 -4.27
C ASP A 173 17.57 35.12 -5.39
N GLY A 174 17.26 35.42 -6.65
CA GLY A 174 18.04 34.92 -7.79
C GLY A 174 17.61 33.59 -8.43
N TYR A 175 16.36 33.14 -8.30
CA TYR A 175 15.87 32.03 -9.15
C TYR A 175 15.98 32.41 -10.63
N ASP A 176 16.84 31.69 -11.36
CA ASP A 176 16.99 31.81 -12.80
C ASP A 176 16.30 30.62 -13.47
N ALA A 177 15.22 30.86 -14.20
CA ALA A 177 14.52 29.82 -14.94
C ALA A 177 15.38 29.20 -16.06
N GLY A 178 16.46 29.87 -16.49
CA GLY A 178 17.40 29.34 -17.48
C GLY A 178 18.46 28.41 -16.91
N GLU A 179 18.77 28.54 -15.61
CA GLU A 179 19.74 27.72 -14.86
C GLU A 179 19.22 27.52 -13.43
N PRO A 180 18.11 26.76 -13.25
CA PRO A 180 17.49 26.65 -11.93
C PRO A 180 18.35 25.80 -11.00
N ASP A 181 18.46 26.23 -9.75
CA ASP A 181 19.00 25.39 -8.68
C ASP A 181 18.02 24.25 -8.39
N VAL A 182 18.48 23.01 -8.61
CA VAL A 182 17.68 21.78 -8.47
C VAL A 182 17.21 21.56 -7.04
N ASN A 183 17.93 22.11 -6.07
CA ASN A 183 17.63 21.99 -4.65
C ASN A 183 16.75 23.16 -4.18
N THR A 184 15.75 23.54 -4.97
CA THR A 184 14.84 24.62 -4.59
C THR A 184 13.37 24.27 -4.79
N THR A 185 12.52 24.82 -3.94
CA THR A 185 11.06 24.67 -4.02
C THR A 185 10.51 25.06 -5.40
N PRO A 186 10.93 26.18 -6.04
CA PRO A 186 10.45 26.50 -7.38
C PRO A 186 10.84 25.46 -8.44
N TYR A 187 12.02 24.83 -8.34
CA TYR A 187 12.39 23.73 -9.23
C TYR A 187 11.48 22.52 -9.02
N LEU A 188 11.30 22.08 -7.77
CA LEU A 188 10.39 20.98 -7.43
C LEU A 188 8.96 21.23 -7.95
N LEU A 189 8.39 22.41 -7.67
CA LEU A 189 7.04 22.75 -8.15
C LEU A 189 6.95 22.81 -9.68
N THR A 190 8.03 23.19 -10.36
CA THR A 190 8.10 23.17 -11.83
C THR A 190 8.08 21.72 -12.33
N LYS A 191 8.87 20.83 -11.72
CA LYS A 191 8.88 19.40 -12.06
C LYS A 191 7.54 18.73 -11.78
N ILE A 192 6.88 19.06 -10.67
CA ILE A 192 5.51 18.61 -10.37
C ILE A 192 4.53 19.12 -11.43
N TYR A 193 4.59 20.39 -11.81
CA TYR A 193 3.73 20.94 -12.85
C TYR A 193 3.96 20.26 -14.21
N GLU A 194 5.22 20.05 -14.61
CA GLU A 194 5.58 19.34 -15.83
C GLU A 194 5.07 17.90 -15.81
N TYR A 195 5.24 17.20 -14.69
CA TYR A 195 4.68 15.85 -14.50
C TYR A 195 3.16 15.87 -14.63
N LEU A 196 2.46 16.76 -13.92
CA LEU A 196 1.00 16.84 -14.01
C LEU A 196 0.50 17.24 -15.40
N MET A 197 1.27 18.00 -16.19
CA MET A 197 0.87 18.50 -17.51
C MET A 197 1.29 17.61 -18.68
N GLY A 198 2.39 16.87 -18.55
CA GLY A 198 3.06 16.16 -19.63
C GLY A 198 2.30 14.97 -20.20
N ASP A 199 2.80 14.47 -21.33
CA ASP A 199 2.41 13.16 -21.83
C ASP A 199 2.82 12.10 -20.79
N ILE A 200 1.88 11.21 -20.51
CA ILE A 200 1.88 10.34 -19.35
C ILE A 200 2.50 9.01 -19.73
N ASN A 201 3.37 8.48 -18.87
CA ASN A 201 3.59 7.05 -18.75
C ASN A 201 2.58 6.49 -17.72
N ILE A 202 1.65 5.64 -18.15
CA ILE A 202 0.68 4.96 -17.29
C ILE A 202 1.39 3.75 -16.66
N PRO A 203 1.36 3.56 -15.32
CA PRO A 203 1.99 2.43 -14.69
C PRO A 203 1.49 1.08 -15.25
N PRO A 204 2.34 0.03 -15.23
CA PRO A 204 1.94 -1.29 -15.68
C PRO A 204 0.82 -1.85 -14.81
N ALA A 205 -0.07 -2.64 -15.42
CA ALA A 205 -1.15 -3.34 -14.72
C ALA A 205 -0.78 -4.81 -14.50
N ILE A 206 -0.91 -5.29 -13.27
CA ILE A 206 -0.76 -6.71 -12.93
C ILE A 206 -2.07 -7.43 -13.27
N ASP A 207 -2.03 -8.25 -14.32
CA ASP A 207 -3.15 -9.11 -14.73
C ASP A 207 -3.32 -10.30 -13.79
N LYS A 208 -2.20 -10.76 -13.22
CA LYS A 208 -2.14 -11.98 -12.44
C LYS A 208 -0.96 -11.99 -11.47
N ALA A 209 -1.23 -12.33 -10.22
CA ALA A 209 -0.24 -12.74 -9.24
C ALA A 209 -0.79 -13.96 -8.48
N GLU A 210 -0.16 -15.12 -8.63
CA GLU A 210 -0.63 -16.36 -8.01
C GLU A 210 0.53 -17.22 -7.49
N ALA A 211 0.26 -17.92 -6.40
CA ALA A 211 1.10 -19.00 -5.88
C ALA A 211 0.43 -20.36 -6.14
N SER A 212 1.22 -21.39 -6.44
CA SER A 212 0.71 -22.76 -6.59
C SER A 212 0.17 -23.34 -5.29
N LEU A 213 0.65 -22.83 -4.15
CA LEU A 213 0.26 -23.20 -2.79
C LEU A 213 0.21 -21.92 -1.95
N TYR A 214 -0.85 -21.78 -1.17
CA TYR A 214 -0.99 -20.72 -0.16
C TYR A 214 -0.86 -21.27 1.25
N PHE A 215 -1.04 -22.58 1.41
CA PHE A 215 -0.68 -23.33 2.61
C PHE A 215 0.38 -24.35 2.22
N ALA A 216 1.58 -24.22 2.76
CA ALA A 216 2.72 -25.07 2.41
C ALA A 216 3.37 -25.67 3.66
N GLU A 217 3.98 -26.85 3.51
CA GLU A 217 4.91 -27.37 4.50
C GLU A 217 6.26 -26.67 4.38
N VAL A 218 7.00 -26.56 5.49
CA VAL A 218 8.37 -26.05 5.49
C VAL A 218 9.21 -26.79 4.43
N THR A 219 10.01 -26.04 3.67
CA THR A 219 10.82 -26.50 2.53
C THR A 219 10.06 -27.05 1.30
N GLN A 220 8.73 -26.93 1.26
CA GLN A 220 7.96 -27.30 0.08
C GLN A 220 8.13 -26.25 -1.03
N ASP A 221 8.39 -26.71 -2.25
CA ASP A 221 8.48 -25.83 -3.42
C ASP A 221 7.11 -25.21 -3.73
N ILE A 222 7.08 -23.88 -3.80
CA ILE A 222 5.94 -23.07 -4.22
C ILE A 222 6.31 -22.37 -5.53
N VAL A 223 5.47 -22.51 -6.54
CA VAL A 223 5.65 -21.85 -7.83
C VAL A 223 4.84 -20.56 -7.82
N PHE A 224 5.53 -19.43 -8.05
CA PHE A 224 4.94 -18.11 -8.18
C PHE A 224 4.87 -17.72 -9.65
N VAL A 225 3.73 -17.17 -10.08
CA VAL A 225 3.49 -16.75 -11.46
C VAL A 225 2.89 -15.35 -11.46
N GLY A 226 3.58 -14.44 -12.13
CA GLY A 226 3.14 -13.09 -12.45
C GLY A 226 2.84 -12.95 -13.95
N GLU A 227 1.75 -12.26 -14.27
CA GLU A 227 1.44 -11.77 -15.62
C GLU A 227 1.04 -10.29 -15.49
N ALA A 228 1.58 -9.46 -16.37
CA ALA A 228 1.32 -8.03 -16.41
C ALA A 228 1.39 -7.52 -17.86
N HIS A 229 0.73 -6.39 -18.09
CA HIS A 229 0.82 -5.63 -19.32
C HIS A 229 0.98 -4.14 -19.01
N ASP A 230 1.54 -3.41 -19.97
CA ASP A 230 1.58 -1.96 -19.91
C ASP A 230 0.38 -1.41 -20.69
N PRO A 231 -0.54 -0.67 -20.06
CA PRO A 231 -1.67 -0.07 -20.75
C PRO A 231 -1.28 1.18 -21.57
N ASP A 232 -0.07 1.70 -21.41
CA ASP A 232 0.37 2.92 -22.06
C ASP A 232 0.52 2.75 -23.59
N PRO A 233 -0.23 3.52 -24.40
CA PRO A 233 -0.15 3.41 -25.86
C PRO A 233 1.12 4.05 -26.46
N LEU A 234 1.87 4.83 -25.67
CA LEU A 234 3.13 5.48 -26.06
C LEU A 234 4.32 4.54 -25.89
N GLU A 235 4.18 3.49 -25.10
CA GLU A 235 5.26 2.54 -24.84
C GLU A 235 5.28 1.37 -25.84
N ASN A 236 6.48 0.89 -26.13
CA ASN A 236 6.73 -0.38 -26.84
C ASN A 236 7.75 -1.24 -26.06
N GLY A 237 7.97 -0.93 -24.78
CA GLY A 237 8.94 -1.60 -23.93
C GLY A 237 8.41 -2.93 -23.38
N GLY A 238 9.24 -3.54 -22.54
CA GLY A 238 8.93 -4.82 -21.91
C GLY A 238 8.94 -4.66 -20.40
N ILE A 239 8.06 -5.38 -19.73
CA ILE A 239 7.90 -5.31 -18.28
C ILE A 239 8.97 -6.14 -17.58
N ALA A 240 9.67 -5.53 -16.62
CA ALA A 240 10.53 -6.20 -15.67
C ALA A 240 9.69 -6.74 -14.49
N TYR A 241 10.07 -7.91 -13.97
CA TYR A 241 9.37 -8.58 -12.88
C TYR A 241 10.35 -8.79 -11.72
N LEU A 242 9.88 -8.56 -10.50
CA LEU A 242 10.60 -8.83 -9.26
C LEU A 242 9.63 -9.44 -8.25
N TRP A 243 9.86 -10.68 -7.85
CA TRP A 243 9.25 -11.25 -6.65
C TRP A 243 10.14 -10.96 -5.45
N ASP A 244 9.59 -10.35 -4.42
CA ASP A 244 10.11 -10.36 -3.05
C ASP A 244 9.33 -11.41 -2.26
N PHE A 245 10.02 -12.36 -1.63
CA PHE A 245 9.39 -13.46 -0.93
C PHE A 245 9.14 -13.19 0.56
N ASP A 246 9.46 -12.00 1.07
CA ASP A 246 9.29 -11.60 2.49
C ASP A 246 10.13 -12.45 3.48
N ASP A 247 11.21 -13.07 2.98
CA ASP A 247 12.21 -13.77 3.79
C ASP A 247 13.64 -13.27 3.53
N GLY A 248 13.74 -12.11 2.87
CA GLY A 248 15.00 -11.51 2.43
C GLY A 248 15.55 -12.09 1.13
N THR A 249 14.83 -12.99 0.47
CA THR A 249 15.17 -13.51 -0.87
C THR A 249 14.25 -12.94 -1.94
N MET A 250 14.78 -12.83 -3.17
CA MET A 250 14.10 -12.22 -4.30
C MET A 250 14.36 -12.99 -5.60
N ALA A 251 13.47 -12.84 -6.59
CA ALA A 251 13.63 -13.37 -7.95
C ALA A 251 13.21 -12.38 -9.03
N GLN A 252 14.08 -12.12 -10.02
CA GLN A 252 13.84 -11.17 -11.11
C GLN A 252 13.20 -11.82 -12.36
N THR A 253 12.18 -12.65 -12.15
CA THR A 253 11.51 -13.40 -13.23
C THR A 253 10.00 -13.42 -13.04
N ALA A 254 9.24 -13.38 -14.14
CA ALA A 254 7.78 -13.47 -14.09
C ALA A 254 7.30 -14.77 -13.43
N LYS A 255 8.06 -15.86 -13.59
CA LYS A 255 7.81 -17.14 -12.93
C LYS A 255 9.01 -17.52 -12.07
N ALA A 256 8.76 -17.85 -10.81
CA ALA A 256 9.79 -18.27 -9.86
C ALA A 256 9.37 -19.53 -9.09
N THR A 257 10.33 -20.20 -8.47
CA THR A 257 10.08 -21.30 -7.53
C THR A 257 10.86 -21.00 -6.27
N HIS A 258 10.16 -21.01 -5.13
CA HIS A 258 10.72 -20.66 -3.84
C HIS A 258 10.21 -21.62 -2.75
N ALA A 259 10.98 -21.78 -1.68
CA ALA A 259 10.64 -22.65 -0.56
C ALA A 259 11.12 -22.01 0.76
N TYR A 260 10.19 -21.84 1.70
CA TYR A 260 10.44 -21.21 2.98
C TYR A 260 11.09 -22.17 3.98
N ALA A 261 12.12 -21.71 4.68
CA ALA A 261 12.92 -22.54 5.59
C ALA A 261 12.31 -22.70 6.99
N GLU A 262 11.44 -21.78 7.40
CA GLU A 262 10.84 -21.76 8.73
C GLU A 262 9.32 -21.60 8.61
N PRO A 263 8.54 -22.08 9.60
CA PRO A 263 7.11 -21.81 9.63
C PRO A 263 6.85 -20.32 9.89
N GLY A 264 5.85 -19.77 9.21
CA GLY A 264 5.52 -18.36 9.28
C GLY A 264 4.40 -17.97 8.33
N VAL A 265 3.88 -16.77 8.51
CA VAL A 265 3.05 -16.09 7.51
C VAL A 265 3.99 -15.18 6.74
N TYR A 266 4.01 -15.34 5.42
CA TYR A 266 4.83 -14.56 4.51
C TYR A 266 3.93 -13.78 3.57
N TRP A 267 4.41 -12.61 3.15
CA TRP A 267 3.70 -11.73 2.23
C TRP A 267 4.43 -11.54 0.90
N PRO A 268 4.50 -12.56 0.02
CA PRO A 268 5.26 -12.45 -1.23
C PRO A 268 4.64 -11.38 -2.12
N THR A 269 5.46 -10.42 -2.52
CA THR A 269 5.02 -9.29 -3.33
C THR A 269 5.65 -9.37 -4.71
N LEU A 270 4.81 -9.38 -5.74
CA LEU A 270 5.23 -9.16 -7.11
C LEU A 270 5.28 -7.66 -7.38
N TRP A 271 6.45 -7.15 -7.73
CA TRP A 271 6.63 -5.84 -8.34
C TRP A 271 6.85 -6.00 -9.84
N VAL A 272 6.15 -5.20 -10.63
CA VAL A 272 6.39 -5.07 -12.07
C VAL A 272 6.82 -3.65 -12.40
N THR A 273 7.76 -3.49 -13.32
CA THR A 273 8.30 -2.18 -13.73
C THR A 273 8.28 -2.06 -15.24
N ASP A 274 7.81 -0.94 -15.77
CA ASP A 274 7.88 -0.64 -17.20
C ASP A 274 9.25 -0.05 -17.60
N ALA A 275 9.42 0.37 -18.87
CA ALA A 275 10.71 0.89 -19.34
C ALA A 275 11.02 2.32 -18.85
N GLU A 276 10.01 3.04 -18.40
CA GLU A 276 10.05 4.43 -17.92
C GLU A 276 10.25 4.50 -16.40
N GLY A 277 10.14 3.36 -15.73
CA GLY A 277 10.42 3.20 -14.31
C GLY A 277 9.20 3.39 -13.42
N GLU A 278 7.96 3.24 -13.91
CA GLU A 278 6.76 3.11 -13.06
C GLU A 278 6.60 1.68 -12.56
N VAL A 279 5.88 1.49 -11.44
CA VAL A 279 5.62 0.13 -10.89
C VAL A 279 4.16 -0.03 -10.54
N ALA A 280 3.76 -1.29 -10.54
CA ALA A 280 2.68 -1.78 -9.71
C ALA A 280 3.16 -2.97 -8.88
N GLY A 281 2.57 -3.14 -7.70
CA GLY A 281 2.80 -4.25 -6.79
C GLY A 281 1.52 -5.07 -6.59
N ALA A 282 1.67 -6.37 -6.37
CA ALA A 282 0.61 -7.26 -5.93
C ALA A 282 1.14 -8.22 -4.87
N GLU A 283 0.52 -8.19 -3.69
CA GLU A 283 0.91 -9.01 -2.55
C GLU A 283 0.04 -10.26 -2.43
N LEU A 284 0.66 -11.36 -2.02
CA LEU A 284 0.02 -12.63 -1.68
C LEU A 284 0.20 -12.91 -0.19
N CYS A 285 -0.66 -13.76 0.39
CA CYS A 285 -0.46 -14.29 1.75
C CYS A 285 -0.18 -15.79 1.67
N VAL A 286 1.03 -16.21 2.08
CA VAL A 286 1.45 -17.61 2.09
C VAL A 286 1.73 -18.05 3.52
N ILE A 287 1.01 -19.08 3.98
CA ILE A 287 1.13 -19.64 5.31
C ILE A 287 1.96 -20.93 5.24
N VAL A 288 3.12 -20.91 5.87
CA VAL A 288 4.07 -22.03 5.91
C VAL A 288 4.03 -22.65 7.29
N LEU A 289 3.82 -23.96 7.35
CA LEU A 289 3.61 -24.68 8.60
C LEU A 289 4.47 -25.93 8.67
N GLU A 290 4.77 -26.36 9.89
CA GLU A 290 5.36 -27.67 10.13
C GLU A 290 4.40 -28.80 9.76
N ALA A 291 4.95 -29.93 9.32
CA ALA A 291 4.16 -31.10 8.99
C ALA A 291 3.28 -31.55 10.17
N GLY A 292 1.97 -31.69 9.93
CA GLY A 292 1.01 -32.09 10.95
C GLY A 292 0.51 -30.96 11.86
N SER A 293 0.81 -29.71 11.54
CA SER A 293 0.16 -28.54 12.14
C SER A 293 -1.35 -28.51 11.90
N VAL A 294 -2.05 -27.77 12.75
CA VAL A 294 -3.49 -27.52 12.66
C VAL A 294 -3.72 -26.11 12.11
N VAL A 295 -4.61 -25.97 11.14
CA VAL A 295 -5.15 -24.68 10.74
C VAL A 295 -6.45 -24.48 11.51
N PHE A 296 -6.48 -23.52 12.41
CA PHE A 296 -7.66 -23.15 13.18
C PHE A 296 -8.31 -21.95 12.49
N VAL A 297 -9.42 -22.19 11.79
CA VAL A 297 -10.22 -21.14 11.16
C VAL A 297 -11.19 -20.61 12.20
N ASP A 298 -10.98 -19.36 12.57
CA ASP A 298 -11.83 -18.65 13.50
C ASP A 298 -12.87 -17.81 12.76
N ASP A 299 -14.10 -18.31 12.81
CA ASP A 299 -15.29 -17.79 12.12
C ASP A 299 -16.34 -17.35 13.18
N ASP A 300 -15.88 -17.03 14.39
CA ASP A 300 -16.74 -16.50 15.45
C ASP A 300 -16.87 -14.99 15.31
N GLU A 301 -17.87 -14.52 14.56
CA GLU A 301 -18.20 -13.08 14.51
C GLU A 301 -18.70 -12.53 15.87
N SER A 302 -18.90 -13.38 16.89
CA SER A 302 -19.54 -13.03 18.15
C SER A 302 -18.63 -13.16 19.38
N ALA A 303 -17.80 -12.14 19.60
CA ALA A 303 -16.97 -11.91 20.79
C ALA A 303 -15.89 -12.99 21.08
N PRO A 304 -14.68 -12.58 21.53
CA PRO A 304 -13.47 -13.40 21.48
C PRO A 304 -13.36 -14.47 22.60
N ASP A 305 -14.47 -14.93 23.18
CA ASP A 305 -14.43 -15.79 24.36
C ASP A 305 -14.30 -17.28 24.07
N THR A 306 -14.39 -17.73 22.80
CA THR A 306 -14.21 -19.15 22.44
C THR A 306 -12.81 -19.52 21.92
N GLU A 307 -12.14 -18.62 21.18
CA GLU A 307 -10.82 -18.85 20.56
C GLU A 307 -9.72 -19.22 21.58
N GLY A 308 -9.65 -18.46 22.67
CA GLY A 308 -8.61 -18.64 23.69
C GLY A 308 -8.63 -20.03 24.33
N TYR A 309 -9.77 -20.73 24.34
CA TYR A 309 -9.84 -22.11 24.83
C TYR A 309 -9.12 -23.10 23.91
N PHE A 310 -9.22 -22.91 22.59
CA PHE A 310 -8.57 -23.78 21.61
C PHE A 310 -7.08 -23.50 21.53
N GLU A 311 -6.70 -22.22 21.56
CA GLU A 311 -5.31 -21.79 21.66
C GLU A 311 -4.63 -22.44 22.88
N ASP A 312 -5.25 -22.33 24.06
CA ASP A 312 -4.78 -22.94 25.30
C ASP A 312 -4.67 -24.46 25.20
N LEU A 313 -5.67 -25.11 24.59
CA LEU A 313 -5.72 -26.56 24.47
C LEU A 313 -4.61 -27.07 23.55
N LEU A 314 -4.48 -26.51 22.34
CA LEU A 314 -3.47 -26.90 21.36
C LEU A 314 -2.06 -26.65 21.91
N THR A 315 -1.86 -25.51 22.57
CA THR A 315 -0.62 -25.18 23.28
C THR A 315 -0.30 -26.21 24.38
N ARG A 316 -1.26 -26.56 25.25
CA ARG A 316 -1.07 -27.58 26.29
C ARG A 316 -0.80 -28.97 25.72
N LEU A 317 -1.40 -29.29 24.58
CA LEU A 317 -1.15 -30.54 23.85
C LEU A 317 0.15 -30.51 23.03
N LYS A 318 0.87 -29.38 23.02
CA LYS A 318 2.07 -29.15 22.21
C LYS A 318 1.84 -29.48 20.74
N LYS A 319 0.68 -29.05 20.22
CA LYS A 319 0.34 -29.14 18.82
C LYS A 319 0.67 -27.80 18.16
N PRO A 320 1.51 -27.77 17.11
CA PRO A 320 1.68 -26.55 16.33
C PRO A 320 0.37 -26.23 15.61
N PHE A 321 0.00 -24.97 15.60
CA PHE A 321 -1.19 -24.47 14.94
C PHE A 321 -0.99 -23.03 14.48
N VAL A 322 -1.83 -22.61 13.54
CA VAL A 322 -2.00 -21.23 13.13
C VAL A 322 -3.49 -20.89 13.26
N MET A 323 -3.78 -19.69 13.75
CA MET A 323 -5.14 -19.14 13.72
C MET A 323 -5.26 -18.26 12.48
N VAL A 324 -6.36 -18.42 11.76
CA VAL A 324 -6.63 -17.72 10.50
C VAL A 324 -8.11 -17.35 10.44
N GLU A 325 -8.45 -16.32 9.70
CA GLU A 325 -9.84 -15.98 9.39
C GLU A 325 -10.35 -16.81 8.20
N PRO A 326 -11.67 -16.88 7.95
CA PRO A 326 -12.22 -17.50 6.74
C PRO A 326 -11.59 -16.93 5.46
N SER A 327 -11.35 -15.62 5.42
CA SER A 327 -10.72 -14.91 4.30
C SER A 327 -9.32 -15.45 3.93
N ASP A 328 -8.58 -15.96 4.90
CA ASP A 328 -7.24 -16.52 4.70
C ASP A 328 -7.26 -17.89 4.01
N VAL A 329 -8.33 -18.67 4.20
CA VAL A 329 -8.51 -20.01 3.62
C VAL A 329 -9.38 -20.01 2.36
N MET A 330 -10.12 -18.93 2.11
CA MET A 330 -10.94 -18.73 0.91
C MET A 330 -10.10 -18.32 -0.30
N GLY A 331 -10.20 -19.08 -1.38
CA GLY A 331 -9.66 -18.74 -2.69
C GLY A 331 -10.79 -18.51 -3.72
N ASN A 332 -10.43 -18.30 -4.98
CA ASN A 332 -11.39 -18.12 -6.06
C ASN A 332 -12.20 -19.41 -6.30
N GLY A 333 -13.39 -19.50 -5.71
CA GLY A 333 -14.34 -20.60 -5.89
C GLY A 333 -14.09 -21.85 -5.04
N GLY A 334 -13.27 -21.78 -3.98
CA GLY A 334 -12.99 -22.94 -3.12
C GLY A 334 -11.86 -22.67 -2.12
N ALA A 335 -11.34 -23.74 -1.51
CA ALA A 335 -10.24 -23.66 -0.55
C ALA A 335 -8.93 -23.25 -1.25
N LYS A 336 -8.18 -22.34 -0.64
CA LYS A 336 -6.83 -21.98 -1.11
C LYS A 336 -5.96 -23.25 -1.19
N ALA A 337 -5.14 -23.30 -2.23
CA ALA A 337 -4.34 -24.48 -2.55
C ALA A 337 -3.38 -24.86 -1.41
N GLY A 338 -3.32 -26.16 -1.10
CA GLY A 338 -2.46 -26.71 -0.07
C GLY A 338 -3.09 -26.81 1.31
N LEU A 339 -4.28 -26.25 1.53
CA LEU A 339 -4.99 -26.36 2.81
C LEU A 339 -5.28 -27.82 3.19
N GLU A 340 -5.58 -28.66 2.19
CA GLU A 340 -5.86 -30.09 2.34
C GLU A 340 -4.72 -30.90 2.95
N GLN A 341 -3.50 -30.36 2.92
CA GLN A 341 -2.31 -30.97 3.53
C GLN A 341 -2.44 -31.01 5.07
N PHE A 342 -3.17 -30.05 5.64
CA PHE A 342 -3.28 -29.85 7.08
C PHE A 342 -4.57 -30.43 7.66
N ARG A 343 -4.69 -30.36 8.99
CA ARG A 343 -5.96 -30.62 9.68
C ARG A 343 -6.61 -29.26 9.91
N VAL A 344 -7.84 -29.10 9.45
CA VAL A 344 -8.59 -27.87 9.60
C VAL A 344 -9.56 -28.03 10.76
N MET A 345 -9.46 -27.14 11.74
CA MET A 345 -10.48 -26.95 12.78
C MET A 345 -11.21 -25.66 12.46
N TRP A 346 -12.51 -25.73 12.19
CA TRP A 346 -13.30 -24.57 11.79
C TRP A 346 -14.35 -24.29 12.86
N ASN A 347 -14.30 -23.11 13.47
CA ASN A 347 -15.16 -22.70 14.57
C ASN A 347 -16.09 -21.56 14.13
N CYS A 348 -17.34 -21.88 13.80
CA CYS A 348 -18.36 -20.87 13.47
C CYS A 348 -18.95 -20.17 14.71
N GLY A 349 -18.33 -20.28 15.89
CA GLY A 349 -18.85 -19.65 17.11
C GLY A 349 -20.19 -20.19 17.61
N GLN A 350 -20.81 -19.46 18.55
CA GLN A 350 -22.08 -19.86 19.17
C GLN A 350 -23.29 -19.66 18.24
N TYR A 351 -23.24 -18.65 17.38
CA TYR A 351 -24.37 -18.26 16.52
C TYR A 351 -24.01 -18.16 15.03
N GLY A 352 -22.75 -18.45 14.67
CA GLY A 352 -22.32 -18.43 13.28
C GLY A 352 -22.73 -19.69 12.53
N TYR A 353 -22.72 -19.53 11.21
CA TYR A 353 -23.09 -20.50 10.20
C TYR A 353 -22.14 -20.32 9.04
N LEU A 354 -21.91 -21.37 8.24
CA LEU A 354 -21.12 -21.23 7.02
C LEU A 354 -21.96 -20.51 5.96
N ASP A 355 -21.47 -19.40 5.43
CA ASP A 355 -22.05 -18.78 4.25
C ASP A 355 -21.81 -19.61 2.98
N ASP A 356 -22.33 -19.16 1.83
CA ASP A 356 -22.20 -19.92 0.58
C ASP A 356 -20.74 -20.06 0.10
N ALA A 357 -19.88 -19.08 0.40
CA ALA A 357 -18.47 -19.10 0.04
C ALA A 357 -17.70 -20.07 0.95
N GLU A 358 -17.93 -20.02 2.25
CA GLU A 358 -17.33 -20.90 3.25
C GLU A 358 -17.77 -22.36 3.08
N GLN A 359 -19.05 -22.58 2.76
CA GLN A 359 -19.54 -23.91 2.36
C GLN A 359 -18.79 -24.43 1.13
N SER A 360 -18.51 -23.56 0.16
CA SER A 360 -17.74 -23.93 -1.03
C SER A 360 -16.29 -24.30 -0.68
N VAL A 361 -15.67 -23.58 0.25
CA VAL A 361 -14.34 -23.93 0.80
C VAL A 361 -14.36 -25.29 1.49
N VAL A 362 -15.32 -25.52 2.39
CA VAL A 362 -15.44 -26.79 3.12
C VAL A 362 -15.67 -27.96 2.16
N ALA A 363 -16.54 -27.78 1.17
CA ALA A 363 -16.80 -28.80 0.16
C ALA A 363 -15.54 -29.13 -0.66
N ASP A 364 -14.86 -28.11 -1.18
CA ASP A 364 -13.64 -28.26 -1.98
C ASP A 364 -12.48 -28.87 -1.16
N LEU A 365 -12.31 -28.46 0.09
CA LEU A 365 -11.35 -29.06 1.03
C LEU A 365 -11.59 -30.57 1.17
N LEU A 366 -12.85 -30.98 1.40
CA LEU A 366 -13.20 -32.39 1.57
C LEU A 366 -13.07 -33.19 0.27
N ASP A 367 -13.42 -32.59 -0.88
CA ASP A 367 -13.27 -33.20 -2.20
C ASP A 367 -11.78 -33.44 -2.55
N LYS A 368 -10.89 -32.56 -2.10
CA LYS A 368 -9.42 -32.71 -2.18
C LYS A 368 -8.85 -33.71 -1.16
N GLY A 369 -9.68 -34.33 -0.32
CA GLY A 369 -9.27 -35.30 0.70
C GLY A 369 -8.77 -34.68 2.01
N GLY A 370 -9.06 -33.39 2.22
CA GLY A 370 -8.76 -32.67 3.45
C GLY A 370 -9.49 -33.24 4.67
N ARG A 371 -9.04 -32.81 5.85
CA ARG A 371 -9.55 -33.31 7.14
C ARG A 371 -10.10 -32.15 7.94
N LEU A 372 -11.41 -32.13 8.11
CA LEU A 372 -12.13 -31.08 8.80
C LEU A 372 -12.65 -31.56 10.15
N PHE A 373 -12.47 -30.72 11.17
CA PHE A 373 -13.24 -30.74 12.40
C PHE A 373 -14.05 -29.44 12.45
N LEU A 374 -15.34 -29.54 12.15
CA LEU A 374 -16.26 -28.42 12.07
C LEU A 374 -17.03 -28.30 13.40
N MET A 375 -17.14 -27.08 13.89
CA MET A 375 -17.69 -26.74 15.20
C MET A 375 -18.60 -25.52 15.09
N GLY A 376 -19.65 -25.53 15.89
CA GLY A 376 -20.67 -24.48 15.92
C GLY A 376 -22.06 -25.12 16.00
N PRO A 377 -22.94 -24.69 16.91
CA PRO A 377 -24.24 -25.33 17.09
C PRO A 377 -25.20 -25.02 15.92
N GLU A 378 -24.96 -23.93 15.19
CA GLU A 378 -25.80 -23.45 14.10
C GLU A 378 -25.10 -23.52 12.73
N VAL A 379 -24.08 -24.38 12.56
CA VAL A 379 -23.35 -24.58 11.29
C VAL A 379 -24.26 -24.89 10.10
N MET A 380 -25.39 -25.57 10.35
CA MET A 380 -26.42 -25.89 9.35
C MET A 380 -27.57 -24.88 9.32
N GLY A 381 -27.49 -23.85 10.17
CA GLY A 381 -28.46 -22.80 10.35
C GLY A 381 -28.39 -21.84 9.18
N ALA A 382 -29.01 -22.23 8.07
CA ALA A 382 -29.43 -21.25 7.09
C ALA A 382 -30.17 -20.13 7.84
N ARG A 383 -30.03 -18.87 7.41
CA ARG A 383 -31.11 -17.89 7.58
C ARG A 383 -32.35 -18.50 6.94
N SER A 384 -33.04 -19.35 7.69
CA SER A 384 -34.42 -19.68 7.45
C SER A 384 -35.10 -18.33 7.54
N GLY A 385 -35.42 -17.78 6.37
CA GLY A 385 -36.41 -16.74 6.29
C GLY A 385 -37.54 -17.19 7.21
N ARG A 386 -37.80 -16.38 8.24
CA ARG A 386 -39.11 -16.42 8.88
C ARG A 386 -40.10 -16.12 7.76
N GLU A 387 -40.63 -17.20 7.17
CA GLU A 387 -41.86 -17.20 6.39
C GLU A 387 -43.02 -16.64 7.23
#